data_AF-A0A4V3RPI1-F1
#
_entry.id   AF-A0A4V3RPI1-F1
#
_cell.length_a   1.000
_cell.length_b   1.000
_cell.length_c   1.000
_cell.angle_alpha   90.00
_cell.angle_beta   90.00
_cell.angle_gamma   90.00
#
_symmetry.space_group_name_H-M   'P 1'
#
loop_
_entity.id
_entity.type
_entity.pdbx_description
1 polymer ?
#
loop_
_entity_poly.entity_id
_entity_poly.type
_entity_poly.pdbx_seq_one_letter_code
_entity_poly.pdbx_strand_id
1 'polypeptide(L)' 'VQQVASYRNNIPRKSLNYKTPLEVFMKYITNEQVVFF' A
#
# COMPACT_ATOMS: atom_id res chain seq x y z
N VAL A 1 9.13 15.51 1.22
CA VAL A 1 7.79 14.89 0.99
C VAL A 1 7.90 13.39 0.73
N GLN A 2 8.74 12.94 -0.21
CA GLN A 2 8.87 11.51 -0.59
C GLN A 2 9.22 10.59 0.60
N GLN A 3 10.15 10.97 1.47
CA GLN A 3 10.53 10.18 2.65
C GLN A 3 9.36 9.93 3.62
N VAL A 4 8.48 10.92 3.81
CA VAL A 4 7.31 10.80 4.69
C VAL A 4 6.28 9.85 4.09
N ALA A 5 6.05 9.93 2.78
CA ALA A 5 5.15 9.02 2.07
C ALA A 5 5.67 7.58 2.13
N SER A 6 6.96 7.36 1.83
CA SER A 6 7.61 6.06 1.95
C SER A 6 7.48 5.49 3.36
N TYR A 7 7.77 6.28 4.40
CA TYR A 7 7.59 5.84 5.78
C TYR A 7 6.13 5.45 6.06
N ARG A 8 5.15 6.31 5.72
CA ARG A 8 3.73 6.05 6.00
C ARG A 8 3.19 4.81 5.26
N ASN A 9 3.60 4.58 4.03
CA ASN A 9 3.13 3.46 3.20
C ASN A 9 3.62 2.11 3.69
N ASN A 10 4.72 2.07 4.46
CA ASN A 10 5.33 0.84 4.95
C ASN A 10 5.02 0.52 6.42
N ILE A 11 4.24 1.35 7.13
CA ILE A 11 3.93 1.11 8.54
C ILE A 11 2.52 0.52 8.69
N PRO A 12 2.36 -0.55 9.48
CA PRO A 12 1.06 -1.10 9.83
C PRO A 12 0.09 -0.09 10.46
N ARG A 13 -1.21 -0.23 10.20
CA ARG A 13 -2.26 0.57 10.84
C ARG A 13 -3.25 -0.35 11.56
N LYS A 14 -3.57 -0.02 12.81
CA LYS A 14 -4.57 -0.77 13.60
C LYS A 14 -5.93 -0.83 12.89
N SER A 15 -6.36 0.27 12.29
CA SER A 15 -7.61 0.35 11.52
C SER A 15 -7.63 -0.53 10.27
N LEU A 16 -6.46 -0.91 9.75
CA LEU A 16 -6.30 -1.82 8.60
C LEU A 16 -6.07 -3.27 9.06
N ASN A 17 -6.43 -3.59 10.30
CA ASN A 17 -6.12 -4.87 10.94
C ASN A 17 -4.61 -5.19 10.90
N TYR A 18 -3.80 -4.21 11.31
CA TYR A 18 -2.34 -4.27 11.35
C TYR A 18 -1.66 -4.51 9.98
N LYS A 19 -2.31 -4.12 8.88
CA LYS A 19 -1.72 -4.10 7.53
C LYS A 19 -1.20 -2.71 7.18
N THR A 20 -0.24 -2.65 6.26
CA THR A 20 0.28 -1.39 5.71
C THR A 20 -0.67 -0.82 4.65
N PRO A 21 -0.67 0.50 4.42
CA PRO A 21 -1.43 1.09 3.32
C PRO A 21 -1.10 0.46 1.96
N LEU A 22 0.17 0.11 1.71
CA LEU A 22 0.60 -0.50 0.46
C LEU A 22 0.02 -1.91 0.29
N GLU A 23 0.07 -2.75 1.33
CA GLU A 23 -0.52 -4.10 1.29
C GLU A 23 -2.02 -4.07 1.04
N VAL A 24 -2.74 -3.11 1.62
CA VAL A 24 -4.17 -2.96 1.38
C VAL A 24 -4.42 -2.50 -0.04
N PHE A 25 -3.67 -1.52 -0.53
CA PHE A 25 -3.78 -1.03 -1.90
C PHE A 25 -3.56 -2.12 -2.94
N MET A 26 -2.52 -2.95 -2.78
CA MET A 26 -2.21 -4.04 -3.72
C MET A 26 -3.34 -5.07 -3.87
N LYS A 27 -4.26 -5.20 -2.89
CA LYS A 27 -5.42 -6.10 -3.00
C LYS A 27 -6.49 -5.61 -3.98
N TYR A 28 -6.50 -4.32 -4.25
CA TYR A 28 -7.48 -3.69 -5.14
C TYR A 28 -6.94 -3.49 -6.56
N ILE A 29 -5.66 -3.80 -6.77
CA ILE A 29 -5.07 -3.77 -8.11
C ILE A 29 -5.40 -5.10 -8.81
N THR A 30 -5.93 -5.00 -10.03
CA THR A 30 -6.13 -6.18 -10.88
C THR A 30 -4.82 -6.60 -11.53
N ASN A 31 -4.68 -7.88 -11.87
CA ASN A 31 -3.49 -8.36 -12.58
C ASN A 31 -3.23 -7.61 -13.88
N GLU A 32 -4.29 -7.18 -14.57
CA GLU A 32 -4.20 -6.34 -15.76
C GLU A 32 -3.50 -5.00 -15.47
N GLN A 33 -3.87 -4.33 -14.38
CA GLN A 33 -3.25 -3.08 -13.96
C GLN A 33 -1.78 -3.26 -13.56
N VAL A 34 -1.37 -4.41 -12.99
CA VAL A 34 0.04 -4.70 -12.67
C VAL A 34 0.89 -4.85 -13.93
N VAL A 35 0.34 -5.47 -14.97
CA VAL A 35 1.07 -5.77 -16.22
C VAL A 35 1.33 -4.52 -17.06
N PHE A 36 0.57 -3.44 -16.87
CA PHE A 36 0.73 -2.17 -17.59
C PHE A 36 1.64 -1.13 -16.89
N PHE A 37 2.27 -1.48 -15.76
CA PHE A 37 3.30 -0.67 -15.09
C PHE A 37 4.70 -1.23 -15.32
#